data_AF-A0A377F9H6-F1
#
_entry.id   AF-A0A377F9H6-F1
#
_cell.length_a   1.000
_cell.length_b   1.000
_cell.length_c   1.000
_cell.angle_alpha   90.00
_cell.angle_beta   90.00
_cell.angle_gamma   90.00
#
_symmetry.space_group_name_H-M   'P 1'
#
loop_
_entity.id
_entity.type
_entity.pdbx_description
1 polymer ?
#
loop_
_entity_poly.entity_id
_entity_poly.type
_entity_poly.pdbx_seq_one_letter_code
_entity_poly.pdbx_strand_id
1 'polypeptide(L)'
;MYPNILLRDYAREIIEFANHLGLELESIELSKTRPPYNSIWPDKIPSKEELESLYDKEPYRELWSSIMEDGDFSRYTIGTNYNHSDWSGCKFNETPVDRKQVFKTFKCKLTDQQKDLYDATDPFIYDDKCEGIKFGRVVGRKAQEEIKASKKLFKNSLSYDLLSEFENEIEPYLDHNNNLLETDKHFDLRLAQQFIFNRVIELGWDPEKHGNFDQQIGTGRGRREAFQERIGKKYQWIAYYEYMARLADNFTRFEGYGDERKENPYQGPWEPYVRDIDPTILLKETGTKKISNKEMWWLNDEVFDWTCSNEDWVKSSTTITNSYAFIEVKDDNGDEWIVLESHPSWKEPKIIGNDDWGHPRKEVWYQIRSYIVKVEEFENFRCWAIAQDFMGRWMPECTDRYQLFNREYYWSEAFKSFKSDYYGGSDWTSVTDRESGAKIADVSVTSINYLWEEEFDKSKIETLNFLKPSNLIFEKMGLKSGEVEGSFNDENGTMVCFAAEAVYASKPHLLVKKEPFLTMLRDNGFEIVWTLLGEKGVIGGSLISSHHYGRQEFSGAFYYEDSQLTGSHKTSFTR
;
A
#
# COMPACT_ATOMS: atom_id res chain seq x y z
N MET A 1 25.60 -11.78 -7.88
CA MET A 1 25.03 -10.54 -7.30
C MET A 1 24.82 -10.76 -5.81
N TYR A 2 25.13 -9.79 -4.95
CA TYR A 2 24.92 -9.96 -3.50
C TYR A 2 23.42 -10.21 -3.24
N PRO A 3 23.05 -11.20 -2.40
CA PRO A 3 21.66 -11.55 -2.19
C PRO A 3 21.03 -10.58 -1.20
N ASN A 4 20.76 -9.34 -1.61
CA ASN A 4 19.98 -8.38 -0.85
C ASN A 4 18.91 -7.79 -1.77
N ILE A 5 17.63 -7.95 -1.40
CA ILE A 5 16.51 -7.69 -2.30
C ILE A 5 16.45 -6.22 -2.77
N LEU A 6 16.78 -5.26 -1.88
CA LEU A 6 16.76 -3.83 -2.19
C LEU A 6 18.00 -3.38 -2.97
N LEU A 7 19.18 -3.89 -2.61
CA LEU A 7 20.40 -3.59 -3.38
C LEU A 7 20.26 -4.02 -4.85
N ARG A 8 19.61 -5.17 -5.07
CA ARG A 8 19.30 -5.67 -6.42
C ARG A 8 18.32 -4.77 -7.15
N ASP A 9 17.29 -4.30 -6.47
CA ASP A 9 16.30 -3.37 -7.01
C ASP A 9 16.93 -2.04 -7.43
N TYR A 10 17.70 -1.40 -6.54
CA TYR A 10 18.39 -0.16 -6.86
C TYR A 10 19.38 -0.33 -8.02
N ALA A 11 20.14 -1.43 -8.04
CA ALA A 11 21.06 -1.71 -9.14
C ALA A 11 20.31 -1.93 -10.47
N ARG A 12 19.19 -2.66 -10.44
CA ARG A 12 18.32 -2.87 -11.59
C ARG A 12 17.79 -1.54 -12.11
N GLU A 13 17.18 -0.73 -11.26
CA GLU A 13 16.54 0.53 -11.66
C GLU A 13 17.55 1.48 -12.32
N ILE A 14 18.78 1.57 -11.82
CA ILE A 14 19.84 2.37 -12.45
C ILE A 14 20.13 1.87 -13.88
N ILE A 15 20.24 0.56 -14.07
CA ILE A 15 20.56 -0.05 -15.37
C ILE A 15 19.37 0.08 -16.33
N GLU A 16 18.16 -0.25 -15.90
CA GLU A 16 16.95 -0.17 -16.72
C GLU A 16 16.62 1.28 -17.09
N PHE A 17 16.88 2.25 -16.19
CA PHE A 17 16.71 3.67 -16.49
C PHE A 17 17.73 4.18 -17.52
N ALA A 18 19.01 3.79 -17.40
CA ALA A 18 20.02 4.15 -18.39
C ALA A 18 19.65 3.62 -19.79
N ASN A 19 19.17 2.38 -19.86
CA ASN A 19 18.64 1.82 -21.10
C ASN A 19 17.39 2.56 -21.60
N HIS A 20 16.48 2.94 -20.72
CA HIS A 20 15.29 3.74 -21.07
C HIS A 20 15.67 5.09 -21.70
N LEU A 21 16.74 5.73 -21.22
CA LEU A 21 17.31 6.94 -21.80
C LEU A 21 18.04 6.72 -23.15
N GLY A 22 18.14 5.47 -23.62
CA GLY A 22 18.83 5.13 -24.86
C GLY A 22 20.36 5.19 -24.74
N LEU A 23 20.91 5.13 -23.52
CA LEU A 23 22.36 5.07 -23.33
C LEU A 23 22.89 3.69 -23.70
N GLU A 24 24.00 3.65 -24.44
CA GLU A 24 24.66 2.40 -24.80
C GLU A 24 25.29 1.75 -23.56
N LEU A 25 24.78 0.57 -23.19
CA LEU A 25 25.30 -0.25 -22.11
C LEU A 25 26.07 -1.42 -22.69
N GLU A 26 27.29 -1.16 -23.19
CA GLU A 26 28.17 -2.22 -23.67
C GLU A 26 28.35 -3.29 -22.57
N SER A 27 28.27 -4.57 -22.94
CA SER A 27 28.47 -5.75 -22.08
C SER A 27 27.40 -6.06 -21.02
N ILE A 28 26.28 -5.32 -20.95
CA ILE A 28 25.17 -5.62 -20.03
C ILE A 28 24.05 -6.36 -20.76
N GLU A 29 23.68 -7.53 -20.23
CA GLU A 29 22.51 -8.28 -20.68
C GLU A 29 21.30 -7.94 -19.79
N LEU A 30 20.32 -7.21 -20.33
CA LEU A 30 19.14 -6.75 -19.55
C LEU A 30 18.30 -7.91 -18.98
N SER A 31 18.33 -9.10 -19.58
CA SER A 31 17.67 -10.28 -19.02
C SER A 31 18.19 -10.64 -17.62
N LYS A 32 19.46 -10.30 -17.30
CA LYS A 32 20.11 -10.57 -16.02
C LYS A 32 19.84 -9.50 -14.96
N THR A 33 19.17 -8.41 -15.31
CA THR A 33 18.73 -7.38 -14.35
C THR A 33 17.37 -7.70 -13.75
N ARG A 34 16.78 -8.84 -14.10
CA ARG A 34 15.46 -9.27 -13.65
C ARG A 34 15.57 -10.58 -12.86
N PRO A 35 14.73 -10.79 -11.85
CA PRO A 35 14.69 -12.04 -11.10
C PRO A 35 14.24 -13.23 -11.99
N PRO A 36 14.57 -14.47 -11.62
CA PRO A 36 15.39 -14.85 -10.46
C PRO A 36 16.89 -14.60 -10.69
N TYR A 37 17.60 -14.16 -9.65
CA TYR A 37 19.05 -13.89 -9.67
C TYR A 37 19.90 -15.08 -9.24
N ASN A 38 19.27 -16.24 -9.00
CA ASN A 38 19.91 -17.52 -8.70
C ASN A 38 20.86 -17.50 -7.48
N SER A 39 20.53 -16.75 -6.42
CA SER A 39 21.22 -16.94 -5.14
C SER A 39 20.87 -18.28 -4.52
N ILE A 40 21.85 -18.92 -3.89
CA ILE A 40 21.70 -20.27 -3.35
C ILE A 40 20.94 -20.20 -2.01
N TRP A 41 19.90 -21.02 -1.84
CA TRP A 41 19.31 -21.26 -0.53
C TRP A 41 20.28 -22.09 0.34
N PRO A 42 20.55 -21.72 1.61
CA PRO A 42 21.50 -22.46 2.44
C PRO A 42 21.05 -23.91 2.69
N ASP A 43 21.98 -24.86 2.54
CA ASP A 43 21.72 -26.28 2.76
C ASP A 43 21.48 -26.61 4.25
N LYS A 44 22.14 -25.86 5.15
CA LYS A 44 21.95 -25.99 6.60
C LYS A 44 21.55 -24.65 7.20
N ILE A 45 20.35 -24.61 7.78
CA ILE A 45 19.90 -23.55 8.68
C ILE A 45 19.92 -24.17 10.09
N PRO A 46 20.55 -23.54 11.09
CA PRO A 46 20.55 -24.08 12.45
C PRO A 46 19.13 -24.25 12.99
N SER A 47 18.87 -25.39 13.64
CA SER A 47 17.55 -25.64 14.24
C SER A 47 17.26 -24.66 15.37
N LYS A 48 15.99 -24.52 15.74
CA LYS A 48 15.60 -23.72 16.90
C LYS A 48 16.32 -24.20 18.16
N GLU A 49 16.42 -25.51 18.37
CA GLU A 49 17.10 -26.12 19.52
C GLU A 49 18.61 -25.86 19.51
N GLU A 50 19.26 -25.94 18.33
CA GLU A 50 20.67 -25.57 18.17
C GLU A 50 20.89 -24.10 18.59
N LEU A 51 20.04 -23.18 18.10
CA LEU A 51 20.12 -21.75 18.43
C LEU A 51 19.78 -21.45 19.89
N GLU A 52 18.75 -22.08 20.46
CA GLU A 52 18.36 -21.93 21.88
C GLU A 52 19.51 -22.32 22.81
N SER A 53 20.18 -23.45 22.54
CA SER A 53 21.29 -23.94 23.38
C SER A 53 22.46 -22.94 23.47
N LEU A 54 22.68 -22.17 22.41
CA LEU A 54 23.75 -21.20 22.31
C LEU A 54 23.32 -19.83 22.83
N TYR A 55 22.12 -19.38 22.44
CA TYR A 55 21.72 -17.97 22.47
C TYR A 55 20.41 -17.68 23.22
N ASP A 56 19.63 -18.66 23.71
CA ASP A 56 18.46 -18.36 24.56
C ASP A 56 18.93 -18.11 26.01
N LYS A 57 19.66 -17.01 26.20
CA LYS A 57 20.25 -16.54 27.45
C LYS A 57 20.00 -15.05 27.61
N GLU A 58 20.02 -14.56 28.85
CA GLU A 58 19.77 -13.15 29.21
C GLU A 58 20.43 -12.11 28.25
N PRO A 59 21.69 -12.25 27.81
CA PRO A 59 22.32 -11.24 26.95
C PRO A 59 21.66 -11.10 25.56
N TYR A 60 21.04 -12.16 25.05
CA TYR A 60 20.44 -12.24 23.71
C TYR A 60 18.91 -12.16 23.75
N ARG A 61 18.30 -12.08 24.95
CA ARG A 61 16.85 -12.24 25.15
C ARG A 61 16.02 -11.26 24.33
N GLU A 62 16.45 -10.00 24.21
CA GLU A 62 15.74 -9.00 23.40
C GLU A 62 15.78 -9.31 21.90
N LEU A 63 16.93 -9.77 21.39
CA LEU A 63 17.08 -10.16 20.00
C LEU A 63 16.26 -11.42 19.71
N TRP A 64 16.33 -12.40 20.61
CA TRP A 64 15.55 -13.63 20.57
C TRP A 64 14.06 -13.33 20.50
N SER A 65 13.56 -12.52 21.44
CA SER A 65 12.13 -12.18 21.48
C SER A 65 11.67 -11.40 20.23
N SER A 66 12.56 -10.56 19.67
CA SER A 66 12.28 -9.79 18.44
C SER A 66 12.05 -10.68 17.21
N ILE A 67 12.85 -11.75 17.05
CA ILE A 67 12.88 -12.57 15.83
C ILE A 67 12.19 -13.94 16.02
N MET A 68 12.47 -14.63 17.12
CA MET A 68 12.10 -16.03 17.36
C MET A 68 10.80 -16.21 18.15
N GLU A 69 10.26 -15.14 18.74
CA GLU A 69 9.01 -15.13 19.51
C GLU A 69 7.99 -14.14 18.91
N ASP A 70 7.21 -13.47 19.77
CA ASP A 70 6.07 -12.61 19.40
C ASP A 70 6.43 -11.13 19.23
N GLY A 71 7.72 -10.82 19.02
CA GLY A 71 8.17 -9.46 18.73
C GLY A 71 7.61 -8.90 17.43
N ASP A 72 7.51 -7.57 17.32
CA ASP A 72 6.91 -6.90 16.15
C ASP A 72 7.62 -7.25 14.84
N PHE A 73 8.93 -7.51 14.87
CA PHE A 73 9.67 -7.95 13.68
C PHE A 73 9.23 -9.34 13.22
N SER A 74 9.15 -10.30 14.14
CA SER A 74 8.60 -11.63 13.86
C SER A 74 7.17 -11.55 13.32
N ARG A 75 6.29 -10.83 14.02
CA ARG A 75 4.87 -10.79 13.70
C ARG A 75 4.60 -10.06 12.40
N TYR A 76 5.04 -8.81 12.27
CA TYR A 76 4.62 -7.95 11.17
C TYR A 76 5.62 -7.87 10.02
N THR A 77 6.91 -8.18 10.24
CA THR A 77 7.92 -8.20 9.16
C THR A 77 8.11 -9.60 8.58
N ILE A 78 8.26 -10.63 9.42
CA ILE A 78 8.36 -12.03 8.96
C ILE A 78 6.97 -12.60 8.64
N GLY A 79 5.91 -12.11 9.29
CA GLY A 79 4.52 -12.49 9.01
C GLY A 79 3.94 -13.61 9.89
N THR A 80 4.58 -13.93 11.02
CA THR A 80 4.20 -15.08 11.87
C THR A 80 2.82 -14.95 12.52
N ASN A 81 2.24 -13.75 12.59
CA ASN A 81 0.89 -13.51 13.12
C ASN A 81 -0.23 -13.88 12.15
N TYR A 82 0.04 -13.90 10.84
CA TYR A 82 -0.96 -14.23 9.82
C TYR A 82 -0.82 -15.66 9.31
N ASN A 83 0.29 -16.34 9.63
CA ASN A 83 0.57 -17.75 9.33
C ASN A 83 0.35 -18.15 7.85
N HIS A 84 0.43 -17.19 6.93
CA HIS A 84 0.39 -17.43 5.50
C HIS A 84 1.55 -16.69 4.82
N SER A 85 2.21 -17.38 3.90
CA SER A 85 3.18 -16.80 2.98
C SER A 85 2.64 -16.91 1.56
N ASP A 86 2.92 -15.92 0.73
CA ASP A 86 2.67 -16.00 -0.71
C ASP A 86 3.70 -16.88 -1.42
N TRP A 87 4.82 -17.20 -0.76
CA TRP A 87 5.73 -18.23 -1.21
C TRP A 87 5.28 -19.57 -0.66
N SER A 88 5.42 -20.62 -1.46
CA SER A 88 5.34 -22.00 -0.99
C SER A 88 6.67 -22.45 -0.37
N GLY A 89 6.65 -23.54 0.39
CA GLY A 89 7.84 -24.25 0.83
C GLY A 89 8.46 -25.15 -0.26
N CYS A 90 7.93 -25.13 -1.49
CA CYS A 90 8.42 -25.92 -2.61
C CYS A 90 9.46 -25.14 -3.42
N LYS A 91 10.67 -25.68 -3.59
CA LYS A 91 11.67 -25.03 -4.45
C LYS A 91 11.28 -25.17 -5.92
N PHE A 92 11.86 -24.30 -6.75
CA PHE A 92 11.72 -24.42 -8.20
C PHE A 92 12.12 -25.83 -8.69
N ASN A 93 11.28 -26.42 -9.54
CA ASN A 93 11.41 -27.77 -10.09
C ASN A 93 11.25 -28.92 -9.09
N GLU A 94 10.89 -28.66 -7.84
CA GLU A 94 10.47 -29.71 -6.90
C GLU A 94 8.96 -29.99 -7.04
N THR A 95 8.54 -31.22 -6.71
CA THR A 95 7.11 -31.57 -6.70
C THR A 95 6.53 -31.26 -5.32
N PRO A 96 5.47 -30.43 -5.23
CA PRO A 96 4.83 -30.14 -3.95
C PRO A 96 4.31 -31.40 -3.28
N VAL A 97 4.54 -31.54 -1.97
CA VAL A 97 3.99 -32.64 -1.16
C VAL A 97 2.74 -32.12 -0.45
N ASP A 98 1.57 -32.65 -0.80
CA ASP A 98 0.31 -32.34 -0.12
C ASP A 98 0.35 -32.86 1.33
N ARG A 99 0.79 -31.99 2.25
CA ARG A 99 0.97 -32.33 3.66
C ARG A 99 -0.35 -32.67 4.32
N LYS A 100 -1.45 -32.07 3.87
CA LYS A 100 -2.80 -32.35 4.38
C LYS A 100 -3.21 -33.78 4.03
N GLN A 101 -2.94 -34.23 2.82
CA GLN A 101 -3.22 -35.61 2.40
C GLN A 101 -2.27 -36.62 3.08
N VAL A 102 -0.99 -36.29 3.25
CA VAL A 102 -0.05 -37.12 4.03
C VAL A 102 -0.55 -37.30 5.46
N PHE A 103 -0.89 -36.20 6.14
CA PHE A 103 -1.41 -36.24 7.50
C PHE A 103 -2.74 -36.99 7.63
N LYS A 104 -3.65 -36.80 6.67
CA LYS A 104 -4.92 -37.55 6.60
C LYS A 104 -4.67 -39.06 6.45
N THR A 105 -3.73 -39.43 5.59
CA THR A 105 -3.35 -40.84 5.36
C THR A 105 -2.76 -41.46 6.62
N PHE A 106 -1.89 -40.73 7.33
CA PHE A 106 -1.35 -41.14 8.62
C PHE A 106 -2.47 -41.34 9.66
N LYS A 107 -3.39 -40.38 9.81
CA LYS A 107 -4.52 -40.49 10.74
C LYS A 107 -5.43 -41.70 10.46
N CYS A 108 -5.57 -42.13 9.21
CA CYS A 108 -6.32 -43.33 8.86
C CYS A 108 -5.66 -44.64 9.34
N LYS A 109 -4.36 -44.64 9.61
CA LYS A 109 -3.63 -45.80 10.14
C LYS A 109 -3.71 -45.93 11.66
N LEU A 110 -4.14 -44.88 12.36
CA LEU A 110 -4.25 -44.85 13.82
C LEU A 110 -5.51 -45.57 14.32
N THR A 111 -5.39 -46.26 15.45
CA THR A 111 -6.55 -46.77 16.21
C THR A 111 -7.30 -45.61 16.86
N ASP A 112 -8.55 -45.83 17.29
CA ASP A 112 -9.32 -44.76 17.94
C ASP A 112 -8.67 -44.29 19.25
N GLN A 113 -8.07 -45.20 20.02
CA GLN A 113 -7.28 -44.85 21.21
C GLN A 113 -6.05 -43.97 20.87
N GLN A 114 -5.36 -44.26 19.76
CA GLN A 114 -4.23 -43.44 19.31
C GLN A 114 -4.65 -42.06 18.80
N LYS A 115 -5.83 -41.96 18.17
CA LYS A 115 -6.42 -40.67 17.78
C LYS A 115 -6.77 -39.83 19.00
N ASP A 116 -7.38 -40.42 20.02
CA ASP A 116 -7.67 -39.72 21.29
C ASP A 116 -6.39 -39.22 21.96
N LEU A 117 -5.32 -40.04 21.96
CA LEU A 117 -4.00 -39.62 22.45
C LEU A 117 -3.39 -38.49 21.62
N TYR A 118 -3.58 -38.49 20.30
CA TYR A 118 -3.15 -37.39 19.43
C TYR A 118 -3.93 -36.11 19.71
N ASP A 119 -5.27 -36.19 19.79
CA ASP A 119 -6.13 -35.03 20.05
C ASP A 119 -5.85 -34.44 21.45
N ALA A 120 -5.43 -35.26 22.42
CA ALA A 120 -4.95 -34.79 23.72
C ALA A 120 -3.66 -33.94 23.65
N THR A 121 -2.92 -33.97 22.54
CA THR A 121 -1.74 -33.11 22.33
C THR A 121 -2.12 -31.66 22.00
N ASP A 122 -3.36 -31.38 21.58
CA ASP A 122 -3.86 -30.04 21.30
C ASP A 122 -3.60 -29.12 22.51
N PRO A 123 -2.91 -27.97 22.32
CA PRO A 123 -2.60 -27.05 23.41
C PRO A 123 -3.83 -26.35 23.99
N PHE A 124 -4.96 -26.30 23.28
CA PHE A 124 -6.14 -25.52 23.69
C PHE A 124 -7.10 -26.35 24.55
N ILE A 125 -7.75 -25.65 25.48
CA ILE A 125 -8.82 -26.18 26.32
C ILE A 125 -10.13 -25.60 25.82
N TYR A 126 -11.09 -26.48 25.52
CA TYR A 126 -12.41 -26.13 24.99
C TYR A 126 -13.49 -26.28 26.08
N ASP A 127 -14.54 -25.46 26.04
CA ASP A 127 -15.72 -25.61 26.90
C ASP A 127 -16.64 -26.71 26.33
N ASP A 128 -16.91 -27.76 27.11
CA ASP A 128 -17.73 -28.92 26.71
C ASP A 128 -19.25 -28.61 26.61
N LYS A 129 -19.67 -27.35 26.76
CA LYS A 129 -21.10 -26.96 26.87
C LYS A 129 -21.91 -26.82 25.58
N CYS A 130 -21.42 -27.28 24.42
CA CYS A 130 -22.23 -27.27 23.20
C CYS A 130 -22.27 -28.66 22.54
N GLU A 131 -23.23 -29.48 22.97
CA GLU A 131 -23.66 -30.64 22.19
C GLU A 131 -24.14 -30.17 20.81
N GLY A 132 -23.35 -30.44 19.76
CA GLY A 132 -23.80 -30.35 18.37
C GLY A 132 -22.91 -29.59 17.38
N ILE A 133 -21.87 -28.86 17.82
CA ILE A 133 -20.94 -28.18 16.90
C ILE A 133 -19.49 -28.44 17.34
N LYS A 134 -18.68 -29.04 16.46
CA LYS A 134 -17.26 -29.44 16.65
C LYS A 134 -16.26 -28.28 16.81
N PHE A 135 -16.69 -27.11 17.28
CA PHE A 135 -15.83 -25.97 17.57
C PHE A 135 -16.28 -25.32 18.89
N GLY A 136 -15.81 -25.87 20.01
CA GLY A 136 -15.98 -25.24 21.32
C GLY A 136 -15.23 -23.90 21.39
N ARG A 137 -15.68 -23.01 22.28
CA ARG A 137 -14.93 -21.77 22.56
C ARG A 137 -13.64 -22.11 23.31
N VAL A 138 -12.50 -21.59 22.87
CA VAL A 138 -11.23 -21.73 23.60
C VAL A 138 -11.33 -20.99 24.94
N VAL A 139 -11.20 -21.72 26.05
CA VAL A 139 -11.30 -21.19 27.43
C VAL A 139 -9.95 -21.12 28.13
N GLY A 140 -8.92 -21.77 27.58
CA GLY A 140 -7.58 -21.75 28.15
C GLY A 140 -6.55 -22.48 27.28
N ARG A 141 -5.31 -22.52 27.77
CA ARG A 141 -4.18 -23.22 27.15
C ARG A 141 -3.53 -24.14 28.20
N LYS A 142 -3.21 -25.38 27.82
CA LYS A 142 -2.51 -26.36 28.64
C LYS A 142 -1.09 -25.89 28.97
N ALA A 143 -0.56 -26.33 30.11
CA ALA A 143 0.83 -26.06 30.47
C ALA A 143 1.80 -26.79 29.52
N GLN A 144 2.99 -26.23 29.30
CA GLN A 144 3.95 -26.81 28.34
C GLN A 144 4.45 -28.21 28.76
N GLU A 145 4.59 -28.46 30.06
CA GLU A 145 4.88 -29.78 30.63
C GLU A 145 3.79 -30.81 30.30
N GLU A 146 2.52 -30.39 30.37
CA GLU A 146 1.36 -31.24 30.07
C GLU A 146 1.34 -31.62 28.58
N ILE A 147 1.55 -30.64 27.69
CA ILE A 147 1.62 -30.88 26.24
C ILE A 147 2.76 -31.85 25.91
N LYS A 148 3.94 -31.68 26.52
CA LYS A 148 5.08 -32.60 26.35
C LYS A 148 4.75 -34.00 26.84
N ALA A 149 4.06 -34.14 27.97
CA ALA A 149 3.63 -35.42 28.50
C ALA A 149 2.62 -36.12 27.56
N SER A 150 1.63 -35.40 27.04
CA SER A 150 0.67 -35.91 26.06
C SER A 150 1.35 -36.39 24.78
N LYS A 151 2.29 -35.58 24.23
CA LYS A 151 3.08 -35.97 23.05
C LYS A 151 3.87 -37.26 23.30
N LYS A 152 4.50 -37.40 24.47
CA LYS A 152 5.26 -38.60 24.85
C LYS A 152 4.35 -39.83 24.95
N LEU A 153 3.16 -39.69 25.53
CA LEU A 153 2.19 -40.78 25.61
C LEU A 153 1.71 -41.22 24.22
N PHE A 154 1.40 -40.26 23.34
CA PHE A 154 1.05 -40.55 21.95
C PHE A 154 2.18 -41.30 21.23
N LYS A 155 3.40 -40.78 21.25
CA LYS A 155 4.56 -41.43 20.61
C LYS A 155 4.79 -42.86 21.12
N ASN A 156 4.71 -43.07 22.43
CA ASN A 156 4.89 -44.40 23.03
C ASN A 156 3.79 -45.40 22.65
N SER A 157 2.63 -44.93 22.19
CA SER A 157 1.51 -45.77 21.75
C SER A 157 1.64 -46.26 20.30
N LEU A 158 2.57 -45.71 19.53
CA LEU A 158 2.76 -46.04 18.12
C LEU A 158 3.64 -47.28 17.95
N SER A 159 3.40 -48.05 16.89
CA SER A 159 4.36 -49.08 16.44
C SER A 159 5.63 -48.41 15.91
N TYR A 160 6.72 -49.17 15.75
CA TYR A 160 7.97 -48.64 15.22
C TYR A 160 7.77 -47.94 13.85
N ASP A 161 7.04 -48.56 12.93
CA ASP A 161 6.80 -47.99 11.59
C ASP A 161 5.97 -46.71 11.66
N LEU A 162 4.92 -46.67 12.50
CA LEU A 162 4.08 -45.48 12.67
C LEU A 162 4.80 -44.35 13.41
N LEU A 163 5.65 -44.69 14.38
CA LEU A 163 6.48 -43.71 15.08
C LEU A 163 7.48 -43.09 14.09
N SER A 164 8.14 -43.92 13.27
CA SER A 164 9.07 -43.42 12.26
C SER A 164 8.37 -42.56 11.21
N GLU A 165 7.17 -42.94 10.75
CA GLU A 165 6.36 -42.12 9.85
C GLU A 165 5.96 -40.80 10.52
N PHE A 166 5.54 -40.82 11.79
CA PHE A 166 5.19 -39.62 12.53
C PHE A 166 6.37 -38.65 12.69
N GLU A 167 7.52 -39.14 13.13
CA GLU A 167 8.68 -38.31 13.43
C GLU A 167 9.34 -37.73 12.18
N ASN A 168 9.21 -38.38 11.02
CA ASN A 168 9.81 -37.92 9.77
C ASN A 168 8.85 -37.13 8.88
N GLU A 169 7.58 -37.53 8.78
CA GLU A 169 6.64 -36.98 7.78
C GLU A 169 5.56 -36.08 8.37
N ILE A 170 5.34 -36.12 9.69
CA ILE A 170 4.27 -35.38 10.36
C ILE A 170 4.80 -34.33 11.33
N GLU A 171 5.49 -34.76 12.39
CA GLU A 171 5.94 -33.92 13.50
C GLU A 171 6.78 -32.71 13.04
N PRO A 172 7.71 -32.82 12.07
CA PRO A 172 8.47 -31.67 11.60
C PRO A 172 7.59 -30.56 11.01
N TYR A 173 6.40 -30.90 10.51
CA TYR A 173 5.45 -29.99 9.88
C TYR A 173 4.32 -29.56 10.82
N LEU A 174 4.46 -29.79 12.12
CA LEU A 174 3.55 -29.25 13.13
C LEU A 174 4.15 -27.99 13.77
N ASP A 175 3.35 -26.93 13.88
CA ASP A 175 3.74 -25.72 14.61
C ASP A 175 3.71 -25.94 16.14
N HIS A 176 4.06 -24.91 16.91
CA HIS A 176 4.07 -24.97 18.37
C HIS A 176 2.67 -25.17 19.00
N ASN A 177 1.61 -25.00 18.20
CA ASN A 177 0.22 -25.25 18.56
C ASN A 177 -0.33 -26.55 17.96
N ASN A 178 0.52 -27.40 17.36
CA ASN A 178 0.16 -28.62 16.62
C ASN A 178 -0.75 -28.38 15.39
N ASN A 179 -0.74 -27.18 14.83
CA ASN A 179 -1.32 -26.95 13.51
C ASN A 179 -0.38 -27.50 12.44
N LEU A 180 -0.96 -28.11 11.41
CA LEU A 180 -0.22 -28.60 10.26
C LEU A 180 0.21 -27.44 9.37
N LEU A 181 1.49 -27.42 8.99
CA LEU A 181 2.06 -26.49 8.02
C LEU A 181 1.85 -27.05 6.62
N GLU A 182 0.97 -26.42 5.84
CA GLU A 182 0.72 -26.73 4.42
C GLU A 182 1.88 -26.21 3.56
N THR A 183 3.05 -26.86 3.65
CA THR A 183 4.30 -26.43 2.99
C THR A 183 4.26 -26.47 1.46
N ASP A 184 3.29 -27.17 0.88
CA ASP A 184 2.96 -27.10 -0.55
C ASP A 184 2.37 -25.73 -0.94
N LYS A 185 1.74 -25.03 -0.01
CA LYS A 185 1.06 -23.74 -0.24
C LYS A 185 1.76 -22.55 0.37
N HIS A 186 2.42 -22.75 1.52
CA HIS A 186 3.01 -21.70 2.33
C HIS A 186 4.42 -22.04 2.77
N PHE A 187 5.31 -21.06 2.71
CA PHE A 187 6.67 -21.17 3.21
C PHE A 187 6.67 -21.30 4.73
N ASP A 188 7.54 -22.16 5.25
CA ASP A 188 7.70 -22.34 6.70
C ASP A 188 8.45 -21.14 7.31
N LEU A 189 7.69 -20.22 7.90
CA LEU A 189 8.24 -19.01 8.52
C LEU A 189 9.17 -19.30 9.69
N ARG A 190 9.17 -20.51 10.28
CA ARG A 190 10.15 -20.89 11.30
C ARG A 190 11.56 -20.94 10.71
N LEU A 191 11.70 -21.40 9.46
CA LEU A 191 12.98 -21.38 8.74
C LEU A 191 13.44 -19.96 8.48
N ALA A 192 12.50 -19.03 8.20
CA ALA A 192 12.81 -17.61 8.06
C ALA A 192 13.36 -17.02 9.37
N GLN A 193 12.69 -17.27 10.50
CA GLN A 193 13.15 -16.82 11.81
C GLN A 193 14.55 -17.35 12.14
N GLN A 194 14.77 -18.65 11.98
CA GLN A 194 16.07 -19.30 12.23
C GLN A 194 17.17 -18.74 11.33
N PHE A 195 16.90 -18.58 10.03
CA PHE A 195 17.83 -17.98 9.08
C PHE A 195 18.19 -16.56 9.51
N ILE A 196 17.20 -15.71 9.77
CA ILE A 196 17.40 -14.30 10.09
C ILE A 196 18.17 -14.17 11.41
N PHE A 197 17.79 -14.92 12.44
CA PHE A 197 18.49 -14.89 13.72
C PHE A 197 19.96 -15.31 13.57
N ASN A 198 20.22 -16.46 12.94
CA ASN A 198 21.58 -16.93 12.69
C ASN A 198 22.37 -15.89 11.89
N ARG A 199 21.75 -15.28 10.87
CA ARG A 199 22.41 -14.29 10.04
C ARG A 199 22.77 -13.01 10.80
N VAL A 200 21.94 -12.57 11.75
CA VAL A 200 22.27 -11.44 12.64
C VAL A 200 23.52 -11.73 13.47
N ILE A 201 23.67 -12.96 13.97
CA ILE A 201 24.87 -13.39 14.71
C ILE A 201 26.10 -13.42 13.79
N GLU A 202 25.97 -13.95 12.58
CA GLU A 202 27.07 -13.99 11.58
C GLU A 202 27.53 -12.60 11.13
N LEU A 203 26.60 -11.65 11.02
CA LEU A 203 26.93 -10.25 10.73
C LEU A 203 27.74 -9.60 11.85
N GLY A 204 27.74 -10.20 13.05
CA GLY A 204 28.58 -9.78 14.17
C GLY A 204 27.84 -9.02 15.27
N TRP A 205 26.50 -9.10 15.33
CA TRP A 205 25.79 -8.61 16.51
C TRP A 205 26.26 -9.40 17.73
N ASP A 206 26.48 -8.68 18.81
CA ASP A 206 27.17 -9.16 20.00
C ASP A 206 26.67 -8.34 21.19
N PRO A 207 26.17 -8.98 22.26
CA PRO A 207 25.58 -8.28 23.39
C PRO A 207 26.60 -7.43 24.16
N GLU A 208 27.88 -7.81 24.17
CA GLU A 208 28.94 -7.03 24.83
C GLU A 208 29.21 -5.71 24.09
N LYS A 209 29.06 -5.72 22.76
CA LYS A 209 29.30 -4.54 21.91
C LYS A 209 28.05 -3.68 21.75
N HIS A 210 26.88 -4.30 21.63
CA HIS A 210 25.66 -3.64 21.17
C HIS A 210 24.53 -3.66 22.20
N GLY A 211 24.51 -4.63 23.12
CA GLY A 211 23.37 -4.89 24.01
C GLY A 211 23.04 -3.72 24.92
N ASN A 212 24.04 -3.06 25.51
CA ASN A 212 23.81 -1.89 26.36
C ASN A 212 23.16 -0.73 25.60
N PHE A 213 23.61 -0.47 24.36
CA PHE A 213 23.02 0.56 23.51
C PHE A 213 21.58 0.21 23.14
N ASP A 214 21.34 -1.03 22.69
CA ASP A 214 20.01 -1.49 22.28
C ASP A 214 18.99 -1.40 23.44
N GLN A 215 19.41 -1.75 24.67
CA GLN A 215 18.60 -1.64 25.89
C GLN A 215 18.26 -0.19 26.24
N GLN A 216 19.19 0.75 26.05
CA GLN A 216 18.95 2.17 26.32
C GLN A 216 17.94 2.80 25.36
N ILE A 217 17.95 2.38 24.09
CA ILE A 217 16.95 2.80 23.10
C ILE A 217 15.58 2.20 23.42
N GLY A 218 15.54 0.92 23.81
CA GLY A 218 14.32 0.21 24.17
C GLY A 218 13.44 -0.14 22.97
N THR A 219 12.18 -0.51 23.25
CA THR A 219 11.22 -1.04 22.25
C THR A 219 10.17 -0.02 21.77
N GLY A 220 10.32 1.27 22.11
CA GLY A 220 9.63 2.35 21.40
C GLY A 220 8.16 2.64 21.73
N ARG A 221 7.62 2.25 22.89
CA ARG A 221 6.20 2.50 23.27
C ARG A 221 5.88 3.91 23.85
N GLY A 222 6.57 4.97 23.41
CA GLY A 222 6.44 6.33 23.96
C GLY A 222 6.02 7.39 22.95
N ARG A 223 5.34 8.46 23.40
CA ARG A 223 4.93 9.64 22.59
C ARG A 223 6.08 10.51 22.04
N ARG A 224 7.33 10.04 22.18
CA ARG A 224 8.52 10.61 21.56
C ARG A 224 9.01 9.54 20.60
N GLU A 225 8.43 9.52 19.41
CA GLU A 225 8.80 8.57 18.36
C GLU A 225 10.29 8.66 18.05
N ALA A 226 10.85 7.48 17.74
CA ALA A 226 12.25 7.17 17.70
C ALA A 226 13.05 8.10 16.76
N PHE A 227 13.92 8.91 17.36
CA PHE A 227 15.06 9.51 16.65
C PHE A 227 16.20 8.50 16.44
N GLN A 228 16.17 7.36 17.15
CA GLN A 228 17.26 6.40 17.22
C GLN A 228 16.71 4.98 17.17
N GLU A 229 17.25 4.17 16.27
CA GLU A 229 16.92 2.74 16.11
C GLU A 229 18.03 1.87 16.73
N ARG A 230 17.64 0.72 17.28
CA ARG A 230 18.56 -0.28 17.85
C ARG A 230 19.51 -0.83 16.78
N ILE A 231 20.77 -1.05 17.12
CA ILE A 231 21.76 -1.67 16.23
C ILE A 231 21.28 -3.07 15.85
N GLY A 232 20.77 -3.85 16.81
CA GLY A 232 20.21 -5.18 16.54
C GLY A 232 19.06 -5.18 15.54
N LYS A 233 18.25 -4.11 15.48
CA LYS A 233 17.18 -3.99 14.48
C LYS A 233 17.72 -3.71 13.07
N LYS A 234 18.81 -2.95 12.95
CA LYS A 234 19.50 -2.74 11.66
C LYS A 234 20.05 -4.04 11.10
N TYR A 235 20.66 -4.87 11.95
CA TYR A 235 21.14 -6.20 11.56
C TYR A 235 19.99 -7.12 11.14
N GLN A 236 18.85 -7.06 11.85
CA GLN A 236 17.63 -7.77 11.49
C GLN A 236 17.14 -7.40 10.08
N TRP A 237 17.12 -6.11 9.74
CA TRP A 237 16.74 -5.65 8.39
C TRP A 237 17.71 -6.16 7.31
N ILE A 238 19.03 -6.07 7.53
CA ILE A 238 20.02 -6.63 6.60
C ILE A 238 19.76 -8.12 6.38
N ALA A 239 19.63 -8.89 7.46
CA ALA A 239 19.36 -10.33 7.40
C ALA A 239 18.03 -10.66 6.71
N TYR A 240 16.99 -9.86 6.94
CA TYR A 240 15.68 -10.02 6.30
C TYR A 240 15.73 -9.75 4.80
N TYR A 241 16.39 -8.68 4.35
CA TYR A 241 16.57 -8.41 2.93
C TYR A 241 17.42 -9.48 2.24
N GLU A 242 18.34 -10.11 2.97
CA GLU A 242 19.08 -11.26 2.46
C GLU A 242 18.24 -12.54 2.36
N TYR A 243 17.41 -12.78 3.37
CA TYR A 243 16.43 -13.87 3.36
C TYR A 243 15.47 -13.74 2.18
N MET A 244 14.84 -12.57 2.00
CA MET A 244 13.86 -12.33 0.94
C MET A 244 14.46 -12.50 -0.45
N ALA A 245 15.70 -12.06 -0.66
CA ALA A 245 16.43 -12.26 -1.92
C ALA A 245 16.61 -13.74 -2.25
N ARG A 246 16.93 -14.57 -1.26
CA ARG A 246 17.11 -16.01 -1.43
C ARG A 246 15.76 -16.73 -1.56
N LEU A 247 14.75 -16.30 -0.82
CA LEU A 247 13.39 -16.83 -0.92
C LEU A 247 12.86 -16.66 -2.35
N ALA A 248 12.95 -15.44 -2.89
CA ALA A 248 12.50 -15.10 -4.23
C ALA A 248 13.27 -15.84 -5.35
N ASP A 249 14.55 -16.16 -5.13
CA ASP A 249 15.39 -16.88 -6.10
C ASP A 249 15.19 -18.41 -6.08
N ASN A 250 14.48 -18.97 -5.10
CA ASN A 250 14.42 -20.43 -4.91
C ASN A 250 13.01 -21.02 -4.81
N PHE A 251 12.00 -20.25 -4.41
CA PHE A 251 10.67 -20.78 -4.08
C PHE A 251 9.56 -20.20 -4.97
N THR A 252 8.57 -21.03 -5.28
CA THR A 252 7.40 -20.62 -6.08
C THR A 252 6.51 -19.68 -5.28
N ARG A 253 6.21 -18.53 -5.87
CA ARG A 253 5.27 -17.52 -5.36
C ARG A 253 3.91 -17.64 -6.02
N PHE A 254 2.87 -17.45 -5.23
CA PHE A 254 1.47 -17.46 -5.63
C PHE A 254 0.80 -16.13 -5.28
N GLU A 255 -0.28 -15.84 -6.00
CA GLU A 255 -1.20 -14.74 -5.71
C GLU A 255 -2.63 -15.28 -5.58
N GLY A 256 -3.44 -14.61 -4.75
CA GLY A 256 -4.83 -14.97 -4.48
C GLY A 256 -4.99 -15.80 -3.21
N TYR A 257 -6.19 -16.37 -3.02
CA TYR A 257 -6.57 -17.13 -1.83
C TYR A 257 -7.16 -18.49 -2.19
N GLY A 258 -6.99 -19.46 -1.29
CA GLY A 258 -7.56 -20.80 -1.44
C GLY A 258 -7.01 -21.58 -2.64
N ASP A 259 -7.87 -22.42 -3.21
CA ASP A 259 -7.49 -23.32 -4.33
C ASP A 259 -7.45 -22.60 -5.69
N GLU A 260 -7.89 -21.34 -5.76
CA GLU A 260 -7.84 -20.50 -6.97
C GLU A 260 -6.53 -19.72 -7.12
N ARG A 261 -5.58 -19.95 -6.20
CA ARG A 261 -4.24 -19.35 -6.25
C ARG A 261 -3.56 -19.63 -7.58
N LYS A 262 -2.94 -18.60 -8.15
CA LYS A 262 -2.18 -18.69 -9.40
C LYS A 262 -0.73 -18.41 -9.13
N GLU A 263 0.15 -19.07 -9.86
CA GLU A 263 1.57 -18.72 -9.84
C GLU A 263 1.73 -17.27 -10.28
N ASN A 264 2.40 -16.48 -9.46
CA ASN A 264 2.75 -15.09 -9.74
C ASN A 264 4.25 -14.91 -9.45
N PRO A 265 5.12 -15.23 -10.43
CA PRO A 265 6.57 -15.16 -10.26
C PRO A 265 7.01 -13.77 -9.80
N TYR A 266 7.88 -13.74 -8.78
CA TYR A 266 8.42 -12.49 -8.23
C TYR A 266 9.08 -11.64 -9.33
N GLN A 267 8.61 -10.39 -9.49
CA GLN A 267 9.16 -9.45 -10.47
C GLN A 267 10.05 -8.36 -9.83
N GLY A 268 9.83 -8.00 -8.58
CA GLY A 268 10.58 -6.97 -7.88
C GLY A 268 9.95 -6.59 -6.54
N PRO A 269 10.63 -5.80 -5.69
CA PRO A 269 10.23 -5.59 -4.29
C PRO A 269 9.01 -4.70 -4.11
N TRP A 270 8.46 -4.10 -5.17
CA TRP A 270 7.15 -3.45 -5.14
C TRP A 270 6.04 -4.44 -4.75
N GLU A 271 6.23 -5.74 -5.00
CA GLU A 271 5.44 -6.82 -4.40
C GLU A 271 6.38 -7.83 -3.72
N PRO A 272 6.43 -7.89 -2.38
CA PRO A 272 5.32 -7.62 -1.45
C PRO A 272 5.45 -6.26 -0.72
N TYR A 273 5.93 -5.23 -1.40
CA TYR A 273 6.20 -3.89 -0.85
C TYR A 273 7.21 -3.90 0.31
N VAL A 274 8.48 -4.14 -0.03
CA VAL A 274 9.61 -4.16 0.94
C VAL A 274 10.59 -2.99 0.77
N ARG A 275 10.31 -2.07 -0.15
CA ARG A 275 11.11 -0.86 -0.38
C ARG A 275 11.02 0.05 0.84
N ASP A 276 12.14 0.60 1.27
CA ASP A 276 12.27 1.35 2.53
C ASP A 276 12.61 2.85 2.34
N ILE A 277 13.21 3.20 1.20
CA ILE A 277 13.50 4.57 0.79
C ILE A 277 13.25 4.75 -0.70
N ASP A 278 12.71 5.91 -1.08
CA ASP A 278 12.65 6.36 -2.47
C ASP A 278 13.89 7.23 -2.75
N PRO A 279 14.92 6.70 -3.43
CA PRO A 279 16.14 7.46 -3.71
C PRO A 279 15.96 8.49 -4.83
N THR A 280 14.77 8.54 -5.45
CA THR A 280 14.49 9.36 -6.63
C THR A 280 13.80 10.68 -6.31
N ILE A 281 13.58 10.95 -5.01
CA ILE A 281 12.91 12.16 -4.53
C ILE A 281 13.75 12.88 -3.48
N LEU A 282 13.84 14.20 -3.60
CA LEU A 282 14.52 15.07 -2.64
C LEU A 282 13.55 15.92 -1.81
N LEU A 283 12.25 15.88 -2.15
CA LEU A 283 11.21 16.53 -1.35
C LEU A 283 11.13 15.90 0.04
N LYS A 284 11.00 16.74 1.05
CA LYS A 284 10.85 16.32 2.46
C LYS A 284 9.44 16.45 2.98
N GLU A 285 8.64 17.30 2.34
CA GLU A 285 7.26 17.60 2.70
C GLU A 285 6.52 17.97 1.42
N THR A 286 5.26 17.58 1.34
CA THR A 286 4.30 18.01 0.32
C THR A 286 3.19 18.80 1.02
N GLY A 287 2.81 19.96 0.47
CA GLY A 287 1.69 20.75 1.01
C GLY A 287 1.97 21.72 2.17
N THR A 288 0.90 22.10 2.86
CA THR A 288 0.62 23.47 3.34
C THR A 288 1.35 23.99 4.60
N LYS A 289 2.42 23.36 5.10
CA LYS A 289 3.10 23.86 6.32
C LYS A 289 3.92 25.13 6.09
N LYS A 290 4.22 25.49 4.85
CA LYS A 290 4.78 26.80 4.49
C LYS A 290 3.85 27.54 3.55
N ILE A 291 3.35 28.68 4.01
CA ILE A 291 2.83 29.72 3.12
C ILE A 291 4.02 30.16 2.27
N SER A 292 4.08 29.68 1.03
CA SER A 292 5.01 30.21 0.05
C SER A 292 4.66 31.69 -0.13
N ASN A 293 5.66 32.58 -0.15
CA ASN A 293 5.46 34.01 -0.47
C ASN A 293 5.10 34.23 -1.95
N LYS A 294 4.91 33.17 -2.75
CA LYS A 294 4.49 33.26 -4.15
C LYS A 294 2.98 33.26 -4.23
N GLU A 295 2.45 34.14 -5.08
CA GLU A 295 1.05 34.13 -5.47
C GLU A 295 0.72 32.78 -6.13
N MET A 296 -0.34 32.14 -5.66
CA MET A 296 -0.83 30.87 -6.19
C MET A 296 -2.03 31.18 -7.09
N TRP A 297 -1.74 31.65 -8.31
CA TRP A 297 -2.73 32.17 -9.28
C TRP A 297 -3.84 31.20 -9.67
N TRP A 298 -3.70 29.90 -9.39
CA TRP A 298 -4.74 28.88 -9.59
C TRP A 298 -5.74 28.77 -8.44
N LEU A 299 -5.50 29.44 -7.30
CA LEU A 299 -6.46 29.47 -6.20
C LEU A 299 -7.58 30.45 -6.53
N ASN A 300 -8.82 30.03 -6.25
CA ASN A 300 -9.97 30.91 -6.37
C ASN A 300 -10.07 31.83 -5.14
N ASP A 301 -10.39 33.10 -5.35
CA ASP A 301 -10.61 34.14 -4.33
C ASP A 301 -11.96 33.97 -3.61
N GLU A 302 -12.35 32.73 -3.27
CA GLU A 302 -13.59 32.48 -2.53
C GLU A 302 -13.48 33.08 -1.12
N VAL A 303 -14.39 34.01 -0.79
CA VAL A 303 -14.47 34.65 0.52
C VAL A 303 -15.69 34.13 1.26
N PHE A 304 -15.44 33.44 2.38
CA PHE A 304 -16.48 32.90 3.24
C PHE A 304 -16.70 33.79 4.47
N ASP A 305 -17.96 34.05 4.81
CA ASP A 305 -18.32 34.70 6.07
C ASP A 305 -18.27 33.70 7.22
N TRP A 306 -17.10 33.60 7.86
CA TRP A 306 -16.91 32.75 9.03
C TRP A 306 -17.63 33.25 10.29
N THR A 307 -18.10 34.50 10.29
CA THR A 307 -18.67 35.17 11.48
C THR A 307 -20.15 34.87 11.69
N CYS A 308 -20.83 34.34 10.68
CA CYS A 308 -22.23 33.91 10.78
C CYS A 308 -22.41 32.75 11.78
N SER A 309 -23.65 32.53 12.23
CA SER A 309 -23.96 31.38 13.08
C SER A 309 -23.80 30.06 12.30
N ASN A 310 -23.61 28.95 13.01
CA ASN A 310 -23.51 27.64 12.37
C ASN A 310 -24.81 27.27 11.62
N GLU A 311 -25.96 27.66 12.15
CA GLU A 311 -27.26 27.45 11.50
C GLU A 311 -27.40 28.28 10.22
N ASP A 312 -26.98 29.55 10.24
CA ASP A 312 -27.05 30.43 9.07
C ASP A 312 -26.03 30.00 8.01
N TRP A 313 -24.86 29.53 8.43
CA TRP A 313 -23.83 28.97 7.57
C TRP A 313 -24.39 27.85 6.69
N VAL A 314 -25.00 26.83 7.30
CA VAL A 314 -25.53 25.67 6.56
C VAL A 314 -26.82 26.03 5.79
N LYS A 315 -27.62 26.99 6.26
CA LYS A 315 -28.84 27.43 5.54
C LYS A 315 -28.55 28.32 4.33
N SER A 316 -27.44 29.05 4.33
CA SER A 316 -27.07 29.96 3.24
C SER A 316 -26.90 29.18 1.93
N SER A 317 -27.69 29.49 0.91
CA SER A 317 -27.66 28.80 -0.40
C SER A 317 -26.35 29.02 -1.17
N THR A 318 -25.54 30.00 -0.78
CA THR A 318 -24.24 30.27 -1.39
C THR A 318 -23.24 29.25 -0.88
N THR A 319 -22.93 28.25 -1.71
CA THR A 319 -21.83 27.30 -1.50
C THR A 319 -20.57 27.85 -2.14
N ILE A 320 -20.63 28.10 -3.45
CA ILE A 320 -19.51 28.49 -4.31
C ILE A 320 -20.01 29.52 -5.33
N THR A 321 -19.20 30.54 -5.64
CA THR A 321 -19.62 31.65 -6.49
C THR A 321 -19.27 31.46 -7.98
N ASN A 322 -18.11 30.86 -8.29
CA ASN A 322 -17.68 30.64 -9.67
C ASN A 322 -17.05 29.25 -9.87
N SER A 323 -17.85 28.27 -10.25
CA SER A 323 -17.37 26.90 -10.50
C SER A 323 -16.50 26.77 -11.76
N TYR A 324 -16.61 27.69 -12.73
CA TYR A 324 -15.79 27.67 -13.94
C TYR A 324 -14.32 28.01 -13.64
N ALA A 325 -14.08 28.90 -12.66
CA ALA A 325 -12.74 29.28 -12.21
C ALA A 325 -11.99 28.15 -11.50
N PHE A 326 -12.64 27.02 -11.21
CA PHE A 326 -11.96 25.84 -10.69
C PHE A 326 -11.37 24.94 -11.77
N ILE A 327 -11.76 25.14 -13.03
CA ILE A 327 -11.34 24.34 -14.17
C ILE A 327 -10.41 25.17 -15.04
N GLU A 328 -10.80 26.38 -15.42
CA GLU A 328 -9.96 27.28 -16.23
C GLU A 328 -9.34 28.38 -15.37
N VAL A 329 -8.02 28.47 -15.41
CA VAL A 329 -7.22 29.44 -14.66
C VAL A 329 -6.15 30.07 -15.55
N LYS A 330 -5.65 31.25 -15.17
CA LYS A 330 -4.60 31.96 -15.92
C LYS A 330 -3.42 32.24 -15.02
N ASP A 331 -2.22 32.05 -15.54
CA ASP A 331 -1.01 32.43 -14.82
C ASP A 331 -0.71 33.93 -14.92
N ASP A 332 0.32 34.37 -14.19
CA ASP A 332 0.73 35.77 -14.11
C ASP A 332 1.18 36.34 -15.48
N ASN A 333 1.53 35.47 -16.45
CA ASN A 333 1.88 35.86 -17.81
C ASN A 333 0.67 35.91 -18.76
N GLY A 334 -0.51 35.50 -18.27
CA GLY A 334 -1.75 35.43 -19.03
C GLY A 334 -1.93 34.12 -19.81
N ASP A 335 -1.07 33.13 -19.62
CA ASP A 335 -1.25 31.83 -20.26
C ASP A 335 -2.39 31.07 -19.60
N GLU A 336 -3.15 30.34 -20.42
CA GLU A 336 -4.33 29.60 -19.98
C GLU A 336 -3.98 28.16 -19.58
N TRP A 337 -4.54 27.74 -18.45
CA TRP A 337 -4.34 26.42 -17.86
C TRP A 337 -5.68 25.78 -17.52
N ILE A 338 -5.68 24.46 -17.53
CA ILE A 338 -6.79 23.59 -17.13
C ILE A 338 -6.39 22.84 -15.87
N VAL A 339 -7.30 22.78 -14.90
CA VAL A 339 -7.20 21.92 -13.72
C VAL A 339 -7.79 20.55 -14.05
N LEU A 340 -6.96 19.51 -13.98
CA LEU A 340 -7.37 18.13 -14.21
C LEU A 340 -7.95 17.48 -12.96
N GLU A 341 -7.33 17.73 -11.80
CA GLU A 341 -7.78 17.25 -10.51
C GLU A 341 -7.44 18.24 -9.40
N SER A 342 -8.33 18.41 -8.42
CA SER A 342 -8.23 19.44 -7.37
C SER A 342 -9.05 19.09 -6.13
N HIS A 343 -8.44 19.13 -4.94
CA HIS A 343 -9.07 18.76 -3.66
C HIS A 343 -8.93 19.82 -2.53
N PRO A 344 -9.36 21.07 -2.72
CA PRO A 344 -9.21 22.10 -1.71
C PRO A 344 -10.28 22.01 -0.61
N SER A 345 -9.89 22.50 0.57
CA SER A 345 -10.74 22.62 1.76
C SER A 345 -10.43 23.95 2.46
N TRP A 346 -11.48 24.69 2.78
CA TRP A 346 -11.46 25.93 3.54
C TRP A 346 -12.12 25.68 4.89
N LYS A 347 -11.40 25.99 5.97
CA LYS A 347 -11.88 25.81 7.33
C LYS A 347 -11.88 27.15 8.06
N GLU A 348 -12.90 27.37 8.88
CA GLU A 348 -12.96 28.47 9.82
C GLU A 348 -11.65 28.54 10.62
N PRO A 349 -10.97 29.70 10.69
CA PRO A 349 -9.69 29.82 11.37
C PRO A 349 -9.72 29.29 12.81
N LYS A 350 -8.65 28.58 13.20
CA LYS A 350 -8.53 27.98 14.52
C LYS A 350 -8.37 29.07 15.59
N ILE A 351 -9.17 28.99 16.65
CA ILE A 351 -8.96 29.81 17.85
C ILE A 351 -7.69 29.31 18.56
N ILE A 352 -6.76 30.22 18.84
CA ILE A 352 -5.49 29.89 19.50
C ILE A 352 -5.75 29.17 20.84
N GLY A 353 -5.12 28.02 21.03
CA GLY A 353 -5.21 27.22 22.26
C GLY A 353 -6.26 26.10 22.24
N ASN A 354 -7.17 26.08 21.26
CA ASN A 354 -8.14 25.00 21.11
C ASN A 354 -7.59 23.83 20.30
N ASP A 355 -8.15 22.64 20.47
CA ASP A 355 -7.89 21.51 19.57
C ASP A 355 -8.68 21.69 18.24
N ASP A 356 -8.19 21.09 17.14
CA ASP A 356 -8.83 21.23 15.83
C ASP A 356 -10.22 20.62 15.76
N TRP A 357 -10.48 19.56 16.56
CA TRP A 357 -11.74 18.82 16.56
C TRP A 357 -12.57 19.03 17.83
N GLY A 358 -11.99 19.67 18.86
CA GLY A 358 -12.66 19.88 20.15
C GLY A 358 -13.88 20.82 20.10
N HIS A 359 -14.05 21.58 19.02
CA HIS A 359 -15.13 22.55 18.85
C HIS A 359 -15.70 22.52 17.43
N PRO A 360 -17.00 22.85 17.25
CA PRO A 360 -17.60 22.99 15.92
C PRO A 360 -16.90 24.09 15.11
N ARG A 361 -16.53 23.77 13.87
CA ARG A 361 -15.90 24.69 12.91
C ARG A 361 -16.56 24.57 11.55
N LYS A 362 -16.78 25.70 10.89
CA LYS A 362 -17.33 25.73 9.53
C LYS A 362 -16.28 25.22 8.54
N GLU A 363 -16.72 24.44 7.56
CA GLU A 363 -15.88 23.96 6.47
C GLU A 363 -16.65 24.02 5.14
N VAL A 364 -15.93 24.35 4.07
CA VAL A 364 -16.31 24.02 2.70
C VAL A 364 -15.16 23.24 2.07
N TRP A 365 -15.47 22.13 1.42
CA TRP A 365 -14.51 21.41 0.60
C TRP A 365 -15.14 20.99 -0.72
N TYR A 366 -14.33 20.82 -1.76
CA TYR A 366 -14.78 20.22 -3.00
C TYR A 366 -13.71 19.33 -3.62
N GLN A 367 -14.15 18.51 -4.57
CA GLN A 367 -13.31 17.77 -5.48
C GLN A 367 -13.72 18.09 -6.92
N ILE A 368 -12.74 18.46 -7.74
CA ILE A 368 -12.86 18.41 -9.19
C ILE A 368 -12.00 17.26 -9.68
N ARG A 369 -12.60 16.43 -10.53
CA ARG A 369 -11.94 15.35 -11.25
C ARG A 369 -12.32 15.42 -12.71
N SER A 370 -11.41 15.05 -13.59
CA SER A 370 -11.66 15.01 -15.03
C SER A 370 -11.50 13.62 -15.62
N TYR A 371 -12.24 13.40 -16.69
CA TYR A 371 -12.33 12.15 -17.41
C TYR A 371 -12.19 12.42 -18.89
N ILE A 372 -11.26 11.73 -19.53
CA ILE A 372 -11.16 11.69 -20.99
C ILE A 372 -12.13 10.62 -21.48
N VAL A 373 -12.90 10.98 -22.51
CA VAL A 373 -13.92 10.11 -23.13
C VAL A 373 -13.66 10.10 -24.63
N LYS A 374 -13.91 8.97 -25.29
CA LYS A 374 -13.85 8.92 -26.76
C LYS A 374 -14.99 9.74 -27.35
N VAL A 375 -14.73 10.44 -28.47
CA VAL A 375 -15.71 11.31 -29.13
C VAL A 375 -17.02 10.57 -29.47
N GLU A 376 -16.92 9.27 -29.78
CA GLU A 376 -18.06 8.40 -30.08
C GLU A 376 -18.98 8.12 -28.89
N GLU A 377 -18.47 8.20 -27.66
CA GLU A 377 -19.23 7.99 -26.41
C GLU A 377 -19.55 9.30 -25.68
N PHE A 378 -18.90 10.41 -26.07
CA PHE A 378 -18.99 11.70 -25.40
C PHE A 378 -20.42 12.23 -25.26
N GLU A 379 -21.21 12.19 -26.32
CA GLU A 379 -22.59 12.70 -26.31
C GLU A 379 -23.49 11.95 -25.31
N ASN A 380 -23.35 10.63 -25.24
CA ASN A 380 -24.08 9.81 -24.27
C ASN A 380 -23.58 10.11 -22.85
N PHE A 381 -22.27 10.12 -22.66
CA PHE A 381 -21.65 10.33 -21.36
C PHE A 381 -21.95 11.72 -20.79
N ARG A 382 -21.86 12.79 -21.59
CA ARG A 382 -22.13 14.17 -21.14
C ARG A 382 -23.58 14.33 -20.69
N CYS A 383 -24.53 13.82 -21.47
CA CYS A 383 -25.96 13.92 -21.15
C CYS A 383 -26.28 13.17 -19.86
N TRP A 384 -25.68 11.99 -19.69
CA TRP A 384 -25.80 11.23 -18.46
C TRP A 384 -25.16 11.96 -17.27
N ALA A 385 -23.91 12.44 -17.40
CA ALA A 385 -23.14 13.05 -16.33
C ALA A 385 -23.82 14.31 -15.73
N ILE A 386 -24.43 15.16 -16.57
CA ILE A 386 -25.17 16.36 -16.11
C ILE A 386 -26.39 16.01 -15.24
N ALA A 387 -26.95 14.81 -15.42
CA ALA A 387 -28.08 14.33 -14.64
C ALA A 387 -27.69 13.71 -13.29
N GLN A 388 -26.41 13.38 -13.09
CA GLN A 388 -25.94 12.61 -11.93
C GLN A 388 -25.66 13.46 -10.69
N ASP A 389 -25.68 12.77 -9.55
CA ASP A 389 -25.11 13.22 -8.29
C ASP A 389 -23.89 12.35 -7.95
N PHE A 390 -22.72 12.97 -7.90
CA PHE A 390 -21.43 12.31 -7.68
C PHE A 390 -21.10 12.13 -6.19
N MET A 391 -21.93 12.62 -5.27
CA MET A 391 -21.76 12.39 -3.84
C MET A 391 -21.67 10.88 -3.55
N GLY A 392 -20.73 10.53 -2.67
CA GLY A 392 -20.36 9.15 -2.35
C GLY A 392 -19.19 8.60 -3.16
N ARG A 393 -18.53 9.40 -4.03
CA ARG A 393 -17.25 9.05 -4.68
C ARG A 393 -17.28 7.70 -5.42
N TRP A 394 -18.35 7.49 -6.18
CA TRP A 394 -18.62 6.22 -6.87
C TRP A 394 -18.11 6.18 -8.33
N MET A 395 -17.75 7.34 -8.90
CA MET A 395 -17.06 7.41 -10.18
C MET A 395 -15.63 6.86 -10.04
N PRO A 396 -15.01 6.35 -11.11
CA PRO A 396 -13.60 5.95 -11.08
C PRO A 396 -12.70 7.08 -10.57
N GLU A 397 -11.78 6.78 -9.67
CA GLU A 397 -10.83 7.76 -9.12
C GLU A 397 -9.38 7.34 -9.38
N CYS A 398 -8.45 8.29 -9.25
CA CYS A 398 -7.04 7.98 -9.34
C CYS A 398 -6.65 6.98 -8.25
N THR A 399 -5.76 6.04 -8.58
CA THR A 399 -5.27 5.09 -7.58
C THR A 399 -4.03 5.62 -6.88
N ASP A 400 -3.99 5.45 -5.56
CA ASP A 400 -2.79 5.65 -4.76
C ASP A 400 -1.77 4.54 -5.07
N ARG A 401 -0.52 4.95 -5.28
CA ARG A 401 0.59 4.04 -5.55
C ARG A 401 1.68 4.27 -4.53
N TYR A 402 1.70 3.40 -3.52
CA TYR A 402 2.72 3.40 -2.47
C TYR A 402 3.94 2.57 -2.82
N GLN A 403 3.83 1.65 -3.78
CA GLN A 403 4.88 0.71 -4.13
C GLN A 403 5.92 1.24 -5.14
N LEU A 404 5.63 2.38 -5.77
CA LEU A 404 6.44 2.94 -6.86
C LEU A 404 7.29 4.10 -6.38
N PHE A 405 8.54 4.15 -6.82
CA PHE A 405 9.36 5.34 -6.68
C PHE A 405 8.82 6.47 -7.57
N ASN A 406 9.02 7.71 -7.12
CA ASN A 406 8.53 8.91 -7.78
C ASN A 406 8.97 9.01 -9.26
N ARG A 407 10.22 8.65 -9.56
CA ARG A 407 10.77 8.71 -10.92
C ARG A 407 10.60 7.42 -11.72
N GLU A 408 9.93 6.38 -11.20
CA GLU A 408 9.64 5.13 -11.92
C GLU A 408 8.37 5.19 -12.79
N TYR A 409 7.55 6.20 -12.60
CA TYR A 409 6.29 6.36 -13.34
C TYR A 409 6.56 6.39 -14.86
N TYR A 410 5.64 5.79 -15.62
CA TYR A 410 5.59 5.78 -17.09
C TYR A 410 6.59 4.86 -17.81
N TRP A 411 7.70 4.44 -17.20
CA TRP A 411 8.73 3.66 -17.91
C TRP A 411 9.14 2.34 -17.26
N SER A 412 9.14 2.27 -15.93
CA SER A 412 9.69 1.14 -15.17
C SER A 412 8.86 -0.14 -15.34
N GLU A 413 9.47 -1.29 -15.06
CA GLU A 413 8.74 -2.55 -15.00
C GLU A 413 7.73 -2.57 -13.83
N ALA A 414 8.08 -1.90 -12.72
CA ALA A 414 7.17 -1.75 -11.58
C ALA A 414 5.89 -1.04 -12.01
N PHE A 415 6.00 0.09 -12.71
CA PHE A 415 4.84 0.84 -13.23
C PHE A 415 3.99 -0.01 -14.18
N LYS A 416 4.62 -0.76 -15.09
CA LYS A 416 3.92 -1.67 -16.02
C LYS A 416 3.18 -2.79 -15.29
N SER A 417 3.74 -3.31 -14.21
CA SER A 417 3.12 -4.38 -13.41
C SER A 417 1.78 -3.95 -12.81
N PHE A 418 1.65 -2.66 -12.45
CA PHE A 418 0.41 -2.10 -11.92
C PHE A 418 -0.57 -1.63 -13.00
N LYS A 419 -0.21 -1.74 -14.28
CA LYS A 419 -1.02 -1.27 -15.41
C LYS A 419 -2.06 -2.31 -15.82
N SER A 420 -2.87 -2.76 -14.86
CA SER A 420 -3.93 -3.76 -15.06
C SER A 420 -5.20 -3.38 -14.30
N ASP A 421 -6.33 -3.96 -14.72
CA ASP A 421 -7.64 -3.75 -14.07
C ASP A 421 -7.61 -4.15 -12.60
N TYR A 422 -6.87 -5.21 -12.27
CA TYR A 422 -6.76 -5.73 -10.90
C TYR A 422 -6.17 -4.71 -9.93
N TYR A 423 -5.16 -3.94 -10.38
CA TYR A 423 -4.57 -2.88 -9.57
C TYR A 423 -5.24 -1.51 -9.78
N GLY A 424 -6.24 -1.42 -10.66
CA GLY A 424 -6.88 -0.15 -11.05
C GLY A 424 -5.96 0.76 -11.88
N GLY A 425 -4.94 0.22 -12.56
CA GLY A 425 -4.00 1.00 -13.37
C GLY A 425 -4.24 0.94 -14.87
N SER A 426 -5.39 0.42 -15.30
CA SER A 426 -5.80 0.46 -16.70
C SER A 426 -6.06 1.89 -17.17
N ASP A 427 -5.66 2.19 -18.41
CA ASP A 427 -5.86 3.52 -18.99
C ASP A 427 -7.35 3.85 -19.21
N TRP A 428 -8.20 2.82 -19.33
CA TRP A 428 -9.64 2.95 -19.56
C TRP A 428 -10.41 2.10 -18.56
N THR A 429 -11.44 2.68 -17.97
CA THR A 429 -12.33 2.04 -17.00
C THR A 429 -13.77 2.25 -17.42
N SER A 430 -14.58 1.19 -17.39
CA SER A 430 -16.01 1.30 -17.71
C SER A 430 -16.77 2.01 -16.60
N VAL A 431 -17.60 2.98 -16.98
CA VAL A 431 -18.57 3.63 -16.10
C VAL A 431 -19.93 2.98 -16.30
N THR A 432 -20.57 2.58 -15.21
CA THR A 432 -21.93 2.04 -15.19
C THR A 432 -22.85 2.93 -14.38
N ASP A 433 -24.08 3.07 -14.86
CA ASP A 433 -25.12 3.77 -14.14
C ASP A 433 -25.53 3.00 -12.87
N ARG A 434 -25.62 3.69 -11.73
CA ARG A 434 -25.85 3.04 -10.43
C ARG A 434 -27.24 2.43 -10.28
N GLU A 435 -28.24 3.01 -10.93
CA GLU A 435 -29.63 2.56 -10.79
C GLU A 435 -29.93 1.39 -11.73
N SER A 436 -29.51 1.49 -12.98
CA SER A 436 -29.79 0.50 -14.02
C SER A 436 -28.72 -0.58 -14.16
N GLY A 437 -27.48 -0.32 -13.71
CA GLY A 437 -26.32 -1.17 -13.96
C GLY A 437 -25.84 -1.16 -15.41
N ALA A 438 -26.43 -0.31 -16.28
CA ALA A 438 -26.06 -0.24 -17.69
C ALA A 438 -24.70 0.45 -17.86
N LYS A 439 -23.87 -0.05 -18.78
CA LYS A 439 -22.63 0.63 -19.19
C LYS A 439 -22.97 1.93 -19.91
N ILE A 440 -22.31 3.02 -19.52
CA ILE A 440 -22.52 4.37 -20.08
C ILE A 440 -21.42 4.73 -21.07
N ALA A 441 -20.16 4.59 -20.67
CA ALA A 441 -18.98 4.82 -21.50
C ALA A 441 -17.75 4.15 -20.89
N ASP A 442 -16.67 4.03 -21.66
CA ASP A 442 -15.33 3.87 -21.10
C ASP A 442 -14.68 5.24 -20.93
N VAL A 443 -14.10 5.49 -19.74
CA VAL A 443 -13.44 6.75 -19.42
C VAL A 443 -12.00 6.51 -19.00
N SER A 444 -11.13 7.47 -19.27
CA SER A 444 -9.77 7.51 -18.74
C SER A 444 -9.66 8.59 -17.67
N VAL A 445 -9.24 8.20 -16.46
CA VAL A 445 -8.92 9.15 -15.39
C VAL A 445 -7.67 9.92 -15.79
N THR A 446 -7.65 11.23 -15.55
CA THR A 446 -6.58 12.13 -16.02
C THR A 446 -5.37 12.21 -15.09
N SER A 447 -5.46 11.59 -13.91
CA SER A 447 -4.46 11.67 -12.84
C SER A 447 -4.11 10.28 -12.30
N ILE A 448 -2.92 10.19 -11.71
CA ILE A 448 -2.47 9.09 -10.85
C ILE A 448 -1.81 9.72 -9.63
N ASN A 449 -1.91 9.08 -8.46
CA ASN A 449 -1.39 9.66 -7.23
C ASN A 449 -0.13 8.93 -6.75
N TYR A 450 0.95 9.68 -6.57
CA TYR A 450 2.15 9.19 -5.89
C TYR A 450 1.97 9.35 -4.40
N LEU A 451 2.16 8.24 -3.67
CA LEU A 451 2.07 8.19 -2.22
C LEU A 451 3.33 7.51 -1.70
N TRP A 452 3.98 8.08 -0.68
CA TRP A 452 5.16 7.46 -0.08
C TRP A 452 5.12 7.60 1.44
N GLU A 453 4.73 6.51 2.09
CA GLU A 453 4.43 6.44 3.52
C GLU A 453 5.58 5.89 4.37
N GLU A 454 6.67 5.35 3.80
CA GLU A 454 7.74 4.73 4.59
C GLU A 454 8.46 5.70 5.55
N GLU A 455 8.34 5.59 6.87
CA GLU A 455 8.82 6.65 7.78
C GLU A 455 10.21 6.40 8.41
N PHE A 456 10.81 5.23 8.15
CA PHE A 456 12.03 4.80 8.87
C PHE A 456 13.33 5.43 8.35
N ASP A 457 13.32 5.95 7.12
CA ASP A 457 14.53 6.49 6.46
C ASP A 457 14.93 7.91 6.93
N LYS A 458 14.03 8.64 7.61
CA LYS A 458 14.19 10.05 8.04
C LYS A 458 14.59 11.03 6.91
N SER A 459 14.40 10.66 5.66
CA SER A 459 14.59 11.50 4.48
C SER A 459 13.50 12.57 4.36
N LYS A 460 12.31 12.28 4.88
CA LYS A 460 11.12 13.15 4.87
C LYS A 460 10.62 13.49 6.28
N ILE A 461 9.83 14.56 6.36
CA ILE A 461 9.20 15.11 7.57
C ILE A 461 7.82 14.49 7.78
N GLU A 462 7.11 14.21 6.69
CA GLU A 462 5.79 13.60 6.65
C GLU A 462 5.63 12.80 5.36
N THR A 463 4.56 11.99 5.28
CA THR A 463 4.15 11.28 4.06
C THR A 463 4.19 12.21 2.85
N LEU A 464 4.89 11.78 1.80
CA LEU A 464 4.89 12.51 0.54
C LEU A 464 3.70 12.05 -0.28
N ASN A 465 2.92 12.99 -0.77
CA ASN A 465 1.76 12.70 -1.59
C ASN A 465 1.56 13.82 -2.62
N PHE A 466 1.52 13.47 -3.91
CA PHE A 466 1.15 14.41 -4.96
C PHE A 466 0.68 13.73 -6.25
N LEU A 467 -0.18 14.46 -6.95
CA LEU A 467 -0.77 14.06 -8.22
C LEU A 467 0.26 14.05 -9.35
N LYS A 468 0.02 13.20 -10.34
CA LYS A 468 0.76 13.12 -11.60
C LYS A 468 -0.24 12.94 -12.75
N PRO A 469 0.06 13.37 -13.99
CA PRO A 469 -0.80 13.08 -15.14
C PRO A 469 -0.92 11.57 -15.35
N SER A 470 -2.07 11.10 -15.83
CA SER A 470 -2.24 9.69 -16.18
C SER A 470 -1.30 9.28 -17.31
N ASN A 471 -1.06 7.97 -17.45
CA ASN A 471 -0.18 7.46 -18.50
C ASN A 471 -0.63 7.88 -19.90
N LEU A 472 -1.94 7.89 -20.14
CA LEU A 472 -2.51 8.34 -21.41
C LEU A 472 -2.09 9.79 -21.73
N ILE A 473 -2.22 10.71 -20.76
CA ILE A 473 -1.82 12.10 -20.94
C ILE A 473 -0.30 12.20 -21.14
N PHE A 474 0.47 11.51 -20.30
CA PHE A 474 1.93 11.53 -20.36
C PHE A 474 2.45 11.10 -21.74
N GLU A 475 1.97 9.96 -22.25
CA GLU A 475 2.38 9.44 -23.57
C GLU A 475 1.87 10.31 -24.72
N LYS A 476 0.58 10.68 -24.72
CA LYS A 476 -0.05 11.39 -25.85
C LYS A 476 0.41 12.84 -25.98
N MET A 477 0.81 13.49 -24.89
CA MET A 477 1.41 14.82 -24.93
C MET A 477 2.94 14.79 -25.09
N GLY A 478 3.56 13.60 -25.11
CA GLY A 478 5.02 13.49 -25.19
C GLY A 478 5.74 14.10 -23.99
N LEU A 479 5.15 13.97 -22.80
CA LEU A 479 5.69 14.60 -21.60
C LEU A 479 7.01 13.94 -21.16
N LYS A 480 7.85 14.75 -20.52
CA LYS A 480 9.04 14.31 -19.79
C LYS A 480 9.01 14.87 -18.38
N SER A 481 9.39 14.06 -17.40
CA SER A 481 9.50 14.54 -16.02
C SER A 481 10.54 15.67 -15.95
N GLY A 482 10.14 16.81 -15.38
CA GLY A 482 11.01 17.98 -15.24
C GLY A 482 12.02 17.82 -14.09
N GLU A 483 12.94 18.78 -13.98
CA GLU A 483 13.93 18.80 -12.87
C GLU A 483 13.27 19.05 -11.51
N VAL A 484 12.21 19.87 -11.48
CA VAL A 484 11.45 20.16 -10.27
C VAL A 484 10.44 19.04 -10.03
N GLU A 485 10.35 18.56 -8.80
CA GLU A 485 9.41 17.51 -8.45
C GLU A 485 7.96 17.94 -8.67
N GLY A 486 7.18 17.07 -9.31
CA GLY A 486 5.82 17.36 -9.74
C GLY A 486 5.70 18.21 -11.01
N SER A 487 6.81 18.57 -11.69
CA SER A 487 6.76 19.26 -12.99
C SER A 487 6.92 18.29 -14.16
N PHE A 488 6.24 18.61 -15.27
CA PHE A 488 6.27 17.85 -16.52
C PHE A 488 6.42 18.80 -17.70
N ASN A 489 7.42 18.53 -18.52
CA ASN A 489 7.83 19.36 -19.64
C ASN A 489 7.44 18.72 -20.98
N ASP A 490 7.26 19.56 -21.98
CA ASP A 490 7.18 19.14 -23.39
C ASP A 490 8.56 18.73 -23.93
N GLU A 491 8.61 18.37 -25.22
CA GLU A 491 9.87 18.01 -25.90
C GLU A 491 10.90 19.15 -25.93
N ASN A 492 10.45 20.41 -25.82
CA ASN A 492 11.30 21.60 -25.84
C ASN A 492 11.83 21.97 -24.43
N GLY A 493 11.39 21.26 -23.39
CA GLY A 493 11.76 21.54 -22.00
C GLY A 493 10.90 22.62 -21.33
N THR A 494 9.80 23.05 -21.95
CA THR A 494 8.84 23.98 -21.35
C THR A 494 7.87 23.23 -20.45
N MET A 495 7.64 23.72 -19.23
CA MET A 495 6.66 23.13 -18.31
C MET A 495 5.23 23.32 -18.85
N VAL A 496 4.56 22.20 -19.12
CA VAL A 496 3.19 22.18 -19.65
C VAL A 496 2.21 21.48 -18.71
N CYS A 497 2.69 20.78 -17.69
CA CYS A 497 1.85 20.19 -16.64
C CYS A 497 2.61 20.21 -15.31
N PHE A 498 1.90 20.45 -14.20
CA PHE A 498 2.50 20.36 -12.88
C PHE A 498 1.50 20.03 -11.76
N ALA A 499 2.02 19.43 -10.69
CA ALA A 499 1.33 19.19 -9.43
C ALA A 499 1.71 20.28 -8.42
N ALA A 500 0.74 21.12 -8.07
CA ALA A 500 0.98 22.33 -7.29
C ALA A 500 1.46 22.04 -5.86
N GLU A 501 0.98 20.94 -5.26
CA GLU A 501 1.37 20.48 -3.93
C GLU A 501 2.84 20.08 -3.82
N ALA A 502 3.45 19.63 -4.92
CA ALA A 502 4.86 19.27 -4.99
C ALA A 502 5.74 20.47 -5.37
N VAL A 503 5.31 21.29 -6.33
CA VAL A 503 6.10 22.43 -6.82
C VAL A 503 6.02 23.63 -5.87
N TYR A 504 4.86 23.87 -5.26
CA TYR A 504 4.55 25.10 -4.50
C TYR A 504 4.08 24.85 -3.07
N ALA A 505 4.09 23.59 -2.60
CA ALA A 505 3.61 23.23 -1.27
C ALA A 505 2.14 23.67 -1.02
N SER A 506 1.31 23.70 -2.08
CA SER A 506 -0.10 24.05 -2.01
C SER A 506 -0.98 22.85 -1.64
N LYS A 507 -2.32 23.05 -1.66
CA LYS A 507 -3.26 21.93 -1.72
C LYS A 507 -3.14 21.19 -3.07
N PRO A 508 -3.66 19.94 -3.16
CA PRO A 508 -3.55 19.15 -4.37
C PRO A 508 -4.25 19.81 -5.56
N HIS A 509 -3.46 20.12 -6.59
CA HIS A 509 -3.95 20.58 -7.89
C HIS A 509 -3.03 20.06 -9.00
N LEU A 510 -3.58 19.30 -9.93
CA LEU A 510 -2.89 18.91 -11.16
C LEU A 510 -3.33 19.83 -12.28
N LEU A 511 -2.41 20.62 -12.82
CA LEU A 511 -2.67 21.59 -13.89
C LEU A 511 -1.97 21.20 -15.19
N VAL A 512 -2.57 21.55 -16.32
CA VAL A 512 -2.01 21.37 -17.67
C VAL A 512 -2.27 22.62 -18.54
N LYS A 513 -1.34 23.00 -19.41
CA LYS A 513 -1.54 24.10 -20.37
C LYS A 513 -2.72 23.78 -21.28
N LYS A 514 -3.65 24.72 -21.42
CA LYS A 514 -4.95 24.53 -22.10
C LYS A 514 -4.78 24.13 -23.56
N GLU A 515 -4.10 24.94 -24.37
CA GLU A 515 -4.00 24.70 -25.82
C GLU A 515 -3.27 23.40 -26.21
N PRO A 516 -2.09 23.06 -25.64
CA PRO A 516 -1.44 21.78 -25.91
C PRO A 516 -2.31 20.58 -25.53
N PHE A 517 -3.01 20.67 -24.39
CA PHE A 517 -3.87 19.59 -23.92
C PHE A 517 -5.11 19.39 -24.81
N LEU A 518 -5.82 20.47 -25.16
CA LEU A 518 -6.98 20.39 -26.06
C LEU A 518 -6.59 19.93 -27.46
N THR A 519 -5.40 20.29 -27.93
CA THR A 519 -4.86 19.78 -29.20
C THR A 519 -4.62 18.28 -29.13
N MET A 520 -4.00 17.80 -28.05
CA MET A 520 -3.81 16.36 -27.83
C MET A 520 -5.13 15.59 -27.82
N LEU A 521 -6.19 16.14 -27.19
CA LEU A 521 -7.51 15.51 -27.20
C LEU A 521 -8.08 15.39 -28.62
N ARG A 522 -8.09 16.51 -29.38
CA ARG A 522 -8.60 16.54 -30.76
C ARG A 522 -7.86 15.58 -31.68
N ASP A 523 -6.53 15.56 -31.62
CA ASP A 523 -5.68 14.73 -32.48
C ASP A 523 -5.87 13.22 -32.23
N ASN A 524 -6.42 12.84 -31.08
CA ASN A 524 -6.67 11.46 -30.69
C ASN A 524 -8.16 11.07 -30.68
N GLY A 525 -9.07 11.97 -31.11
CA GLY A 525 -10.51 11.68 -31.12
C GLY A 525 -11.11 11.59 -29.71
N PHE A 526 -10.60 12.41 -28.79
CA PHE A 526 -11.01 12.46 -27.40
C PHE A 526 -11.70 13.77 -27.05
N GLU A 527 -12.53 13.69 -26.03
CA GLU A 527 -13.18 14.82 -25.35
C GLU A 527 -12.95 14.70 -23.84
N ILE A 528 -13.27 15.76 -23.09
CA ILE A 528 -13.07 15.81 -21.65
C ILE A 528 -14.33 16.28 -20.92
N VAL A 529 -14.60 15.65 -19.78
CA VAL A 529 -15.68 15.99 -18.87
C VAL A 529 -15.14 16.08 -17.45
N TRP A 530 -15.55 17.11 -16.70
CA TRP A 530 -15.26 17.26 -15.29
C TRP A 530 -16.48 16.92 -14.45
N THR A 531 -16.24 16.34 -13.29
CA THR A 531 -17.22 16.20 -12.22
C THR A 531 -16.81 17.09 -11.06
N LEU A 532 -17.78 17.79 -10.48
CA LEU A 532 -17.66 18.55 -9.25
C LEU A 532 -18.50 17.85 -8.19
N LEU A 533 -17.93 17.64 -7.00
CA LEU A 533 -18.69 17.31 -5.80
C LEU A 533 -18.09 18.03 -4.59
N GLY A 534 -18.89 18.36 -3.60
CA GLY A 534 -18.39 18.99 -2.39
C GLY A 534 -19.45 19.16 -1.32
N GLU A 535 -18.98 19.55 -0.14
CA GLU A 535 -19.82 19.75 1.02
C GLU A 535 -19.47 21.07 1.71
N LYS A 536 -20.51 21.74 2.19
CA LYS A 536 -20.45 22.87 3.09
C LYS A 536 -21.17 22.51 4.38
N GLY A 537 -20.45 22.52 5.48
CA GLY A 537 -20.97 22.00 6.75
C GLY A 537 -20.22 22.52 7.96
N VAL A 538 -20.51 21.91 9.10
CA VAL A 538 -19.83 22.17 10.38
C VAL A 538 -19.21 20.86 10.85
N ILE A 539 -17.90 20.87 11.07
CA ILE A 539 -17.10 19.73 11.53
C ILE A 539 -16.67 19.91 12.99
N GLY A 540 -16.33 18.80 13.65
CA GLY A 540 -15.85 18.82 15.05
C GLY A 540 -16.94 19.11 16.09
N GLY A 541 -16.51 19.22 17.35
CA GLY A 541 -17.39 19.38 18.51
C GLY A 541 -17.47 18.13 19.38
N SER A 542 -18.19 18.24 20.50
CA SER A 542 -18.33 17.14 21.46
C SER A 542 -19.23 16.04 20.88
N LEU A 543 -18.78 14.78 20.99
CA LEU A 543 -19.59 13.58 20.68
C LEU A 543 -20.90 13.49 21.50
N ILE A 544 -21.00 14.26 22.58
CA ILE A 544 -22.16 14.33 23.48
C ILE A 544 -23.13 15.45 23.05
N SER A 545 -22.75 16.28 22.07
CA SER A 545 -23.61 17.36 21.59
C SER A 545 -24.66 16.81 20.62
N SER A 546 -25.94 17.10 20.90
CA SER A 546 -27.08 16.68 20.07
C SER A 546 -27.37 17.64 18.91
N HIS A 547 -26.41 18.49 18.53
CA HIS A 547 -26.62 19.53 17.52
C HIS A 547 -26.26 18.98 16.14
N HIS A 548 -27.29 18.61 15.37
CA HIS A 548 -27.18 18.26 13.96
C HIS A 548 -27.51 19.50 13.12
N TYR A 549 -26.48 20.21 12.68
CA TYR A 549 -26.63 21.43 11.86
C TYR A 549 -27.04 21.12 10.40
N GLY A 550 -26.93 19.85 9.99
CA GLY A 550 -27.02 19.44 8.59
C GLY A 550 -25.79 19.82 7.79
N ARG A 551 -25.85 19.56 6.48
CA ARG A 551 -24.81 19.88 5.50
C ARG A 551 -25.47 20.28 4.18
N GLN A 552 -24.79 21.11 3.41
CA GLN A 552 -25.12 21.36 2.01
C GLN A 552 -24.16 20.58 1.14
N GLU A 553 -24.71 19.75 0.26
CA GLU A 553 -23.94 19.03 -0.75
C GLU A 553 -24.15 19.74 -2.08
N PHE A 554 -23.11 19.80 -2.90
CA PHE A 554 -23.23 20.29 -4.26
C PHE A 554 -22.49 19.35 -5.20
N SER A 555 -23.12 19.06 -6.33
CA SER A 555 -22.60 18.13 -7.34
C SER A 555 -22.96 18.61 -8.73
N GLY A 556 -22.07 18.41 -9.70
CA GLY A 556 -22.28 18.86 -11.08
C GLY A 556 -21.28 18.28 -12.07
N ALA A 557 -21.50 18.60 -13.35
CA ALA A 557 -20.61 18.22 -14.43
C ALA A 557 -20.35 19.41 -15.38
N PHE A 558 -19.15 19.42 -15.97
CA PHE A 558 -18.69 20.44 -16.92
C PHE A 558 -18.01 19.77 -18.12
N TYR A 559 -18.05 20.39 -19.28
CA TYR A 559 -17.47 19.89 -20.53
C TYR A 559 -17.23 21.06 -21.49
N TYR A 560 -16.51 20.82 -22.57
CA TYR A 560 -16.38 21.81 -23.64
C TYR A 560 -17.48 21.66 -24.69
N GLU A 561 -18.10 22.78 -25.06
CA GLU A 561 -18.99 22.91 -26.21
C GLU A 561 -18.54 24.12 -27.02
N ASP A 562 -18.25 23.94 -28.32
CA ASP A 562 -17.71 25.00 -29.20
C ASP A 562 -16.48 25.74 -28.60
N SER A 563 -15.58 24.99 -27.96
CA SER A 563 -14.39 25.51 -27.25
C SER A 563 -14.68 26.41 -26.04
N GLN A 564 -15.91 26.41 -25.53
CA GLN A 564 -16.29 27.10 -24.30
C GLN A 564 -16.65 26.08 -23.21
N LEU A 565 -16.08 26.28 -22.03
CA LEU A 565 -16.42 25.48 -20.86
C LEU A 565 -17.88 25.75 -20.51
N THR A 566 -18.68 24.69 -20.43
CA THR A 566 -20.11 24.72 -20.19
C THR A 566 -20.44 23.67 -19.13
N GLY A 567 -21.39 23.97 -18.22
CA GLY A 567 -21.81 23.02 -17.21
C GLY A 567 -22.66 23.66 -16.13
N SER A 568 -23.08 22.85 -15.17
CA SER A 568 -23.79 23.35 -13.99
C SER A 568 -23.65 22.38 -12.83
N HIS A 569 -23.89 22.89 -11.62
CA HIS A 569 -24.01 22.09 -10.42
C HIS A 569 -25.34 22.36 -9.74
N LYS A 570 -25.79 21.38 -8.97
CA LYS A 570 -26.99 21.46 -8.12
C LYS A 570 -26.55 21.40 -6.68
N THR A 571 -27.30 22.09 -5.82
CA THR A 571 -27.08 22.06 -4.37
C THR A 571 -28.28 21.40 -3.71
N SER A 572 -28.02 20.50 -2.77
CA SER A 572 -29.01 19.83 -1.94
C SER A 572 -28.70 20.06 -0.45
N PHE A 573 -29.73 20.05 0.38
CA PHE A 573 -29.58 20.13 1.83
C PHE A 573 -29.84 18.76 2.44
N THR A 574 -28.90 18.27 3.22
CA THR A 574 -28.93 16.95 3.87
C THR A 574 -28.90 17.17 5.39
N ARG A 575 -29.83 16.55 6.13
CA ARG A 575 -29.95 16.72 7.60
C ARG A 575 -28.99 15.85 8.39
#